data_AF-A0A2I0QFA5-F1
#
_entry.id   AF-A0A2I0QFA5-F1
#
_cell.length_a   1.000
_cell.length_b   1.000
_cell.length_c   1.000
_cell.angle_alpha   90.00
_cell.angle_beta   90.00
_cell.angle_gamma   90.00
#
_symmetry.space_group_name_H-M   'P 1'
#
loop_
_entity.id
_entity.type
_entity.pdbx_description
1 polymer ?
#
loop_
_entity_poly.entity_id
_entity_poly.type
_entity_poly.pdbx_seq_one_letter_code
_entity_poly.pdbx_strand_id
1 'polypeptide(L)'
;MTRQVFVRKSDKMEKFNDDKIINSLLNVGLQASLAVSIATEIFEEIKNNVSDHEIEISSKEIRAKVYEKLKNTDNNLADKYLKGNTTKVRTSLSTFEDFDANKITRSLIEETDIDEKIAERISKNVKKQMGKLNLEFVTAPLIREMVCVELLKGGFENERKLYTRLGMPVYDVTFLIEHGSKENANLQFNPESLPYDEKV
;
A
#
# COMPACT_ATOMS: atom_id res chain seq x y z
N MET A 1 -14.46 -24.70 -29.79
CA MET A 1 -14.83 -23.42 -29.17
C MET A 1 -14.13 -23.32 -27.83
N THR A 2 -13.34 -22.28 -27.61
CA THR A 2 -12.68 -22.02 -26.31
C THR A 2 -13.76 -21.58 -25.32
N ARG A 3 -14.06 -22.41 -24.31
CA ARG A 3 -14.98 -22.03 -23.22
C ARG A 3 -14.43 -20.78 -22.51
N GLN A 4 -15.24 -19.74 -22.38
CA GLN A 4 -14.85 -18.51 -21.69
C GLN A 4 -15.41 -18.51 -20.27
N VAL A 5 -14.58 -18.14 -19.30
CA VAL A 5 -14.96 -18.02 -17.89
C VAL A 5 -15.11 -16.54 -17.56
N PHE A 6 -16.24 -16.18 -16.96
CA PHE A 6 -16.55 -14.83 -16.49
C PHE A 6 -16.63 -14.80 -14.97
N VAL A 7 -16.08 -13.74 -14.39
CA VAL A 7 -16.05 -13.50 -12.95
C VAL A 7 -17.08 -12.42 -12.60
N ARG A 8 -18.05 -12.79 -11.76
CA ARG A 8 -19.05 -11.87 -11.22
C ARG A 8 -18.51 -11.17 -9.98
N LYS A 9 -18.43 -9.84 -10.05
CA LYS A 9 -18.17 -8.94 -8.93
C LYS A 9 -19.46 -8.26 -8.50
N SER A 10 -19.43 -7.57 -7.36
CA SER A 10 -20.59 -6.86 -6.79
C SER A 10 -21.17 -5.79 -7.71
N ASP A 11 -20.34 -5.25 -8.62
CA ASP A 11 -20.64 -4.10 -9.48
C ASP A 11 -20.54 -4.41 -10.99
N LYS A 12 -19.87 -5.49 -11.40
CA LYS A 12 -19.63 -5.81 -12.82
C LYS A 12 -19.25 -7.26 -13.08
N MET A 13 -19.25 -7.62 -14.37
CA MET A 13 -18.72 -8.87 -14.91
C MET A 13 -17.40 -8.61 -15.63
N GLU A 14 -16.41 -9.48 -15.46
CA GLU A 14 -15.12 -9.41 -16.17
C GLU A 14 -14.65 -10.79 -16.62
N LYS A 15 -13.85 -10.86 -17.69
CA LYS A 15 -13.23 -12.12 -18.08
C LYS A 15 -12.27 -12.60 -16.99
N PHE A 16 -12.25 -13.91 -16.76
CA PHE A 16 -11.29 -14.54 -15.86
C PHE A 16 -9.87 -14.21 -16.33
N ASN A 17 -9.03 -13.81 -15.39
CA ASN A 17 -7.63 -13.52 -15.61
C ASN A 17 -6.87 -14.19 -14.45
N ASP A 18 -6.04 -15.14 -14.83
CA ASP A 18 -5.14 -15.94 -14.00
C ASP A 18 -4.08 -15.08 -13.31
N ASP A 19 -3.56 -14.02 -13.96
CA ASP A 19 -2.60 -13.10 -13.35
C ASP A 19 -3.12 -12.51 -12.04
N LYS A 20 -4.43 -12.28 -11.90
CA LYS A 20 -5.01 -11.76 -10.65
C LYS A 20 -4.84 -12.74 -9.50
N ILE A 21 -4.99 -14.04 -9.75
CA ILE A 21 -4.78 -15.08 -8.74
C ILE A 21 -3.29 -15.22 -8.45
N ILE A 22 -2.46 -15.29 -9.48
CA ILE A 22 -1.00 -15.40 -9.36
C ILE A 22 -0.45 -14.25 -8.51
N ASN A 23 -0.78 -13.00 -8.84
CA ASN A 23 -0.36 -11.83 -8.06
C ASN A 23 -0.84 -11.90 -6.61
N SER A 24 -2.07 -12.38 -6.39
CA SER A 24 -2.59 -12.53 -5.02
C SER A 24 -1.83 -13.58 -4.22
N LEU A 25 -1.38 -14.66 -4.85
CA LEU A 25 -0.59 -15.72 -4.21
C LEU A 25 0.86 -15.27 -3.94
N LEU A 26 1.46 -14.57 -4.91
CA LEU A 26 2.80 -13.97 -4.76
C LEU A 26 2.83 -12.96 -3.60
N ASN A 27 1.80 -12.13 -3.45
CA ASN A 27 1.71 -11.16 -2.35
C ASN A 27 1.62 -11.81 -0.96
N VAL A 28 1.16 -13.06 -0.88
CA VAL A 28 1.14 -13.83 0.37
C VAL A 28 2.53 -14.44 0.67
N GLY A 29 3.43 -14.47 -0.32
CA GLY A 29 4.79 -14.99 -0.22
C GLY A 29 4.97 -16.36 -0.86
N LEU A 30 4.01 -16.81 -1.68
CA LEU A 30 4.12 -18.08 -2.38
C LEU A 30 5.17 -18.00 -3.51
N GLN A 31 5.89 -19.10 -3.74
CA GLN A 31 6.84 -19.20 -4.85
C GLN A 31 6.12 -19.07 -6.20
N ALA A 32 6.73 -18.38 -7.17
CA ALA A 32 6.11 -18.10 -8.47
C ALA A 32 5.67 -19.35 -9.25
N SER A 33 6.49 -20.41 -9.27
CA SER A 33 6.15 -21.68 -9.91
C SER A 33 4.86 -22.28 -9.35
N LEU A 34 4.74 -22.29 -8.02
CA LEU A 34 3.59 -22.83 -7.31
C LEU A 34 2.36 -21.92 -7.45
N ALA A 35 2.55 -20.60 -7.52
CA ALA A 35 1.45 -19.67 -7.79
C ALA A 35 0.83 -19.90 -9.18
N VAL A 36 1.65 -20.14 -10.20
CA VAL A 36 1.21 -20.48 -11.56
C VAL A 36 0.49 -21.83 -11.58
N SER A 37 1.02 -22.85 -10.91
CA SER A 37 0.38 -24.17 -10.87
C SER A 37 -1.00 -24.12 -10.21
N ILE A 38 -1.10 -23.47 -9.04
CA ILE A 38 -2.38 -23.32 -8.33
C ILE A 38 -3.39 -22.53 -9.17
N ALA A 39 -2.98 -21.42 -9.82
CA ALA A 39 -3.87 -20.64 -10.66
C ALA A 39 -4.39 -21.46 -11.86
N THR A 40 -3.52 -22.26 -12.48
CA THR A 40 -3.86 -23.12 -13.62
C THR A 40 -4.82 -24.24 -13.20
N GLU A 41 -4.55 -24.91 -12.07
CA GLU A 41 -5.42 -25.94 -11.52
C GLU A 41 -6.82 -25.40 -11.20
N ILE A 42 -6.89 -24.23 -10.56
CA ILE A 42 -8.18 -23.58 -10.25
C ILE A 42 -8.94 -23.26 -11.54
N PHE A 43 -8.26 -22.78 -12.57
CA PHE A 43 -8.89 -22.50 -13.85
C PHE A 43 -9.47 -23.77 -14.51
N GLU A 44 -8.69 -24.86 -14.56
CA GLU A 44 -9.16 -26.14 -15.12
C GLU A 44 -10.30 -26.75 -14.28
N GLU A 45 -10.25 -26.65 -12.95
CA GLU A 45 -11.35 -27.06 -12.08
C GLU A 45 -12.64 -26.28 -12.38
N ILE A 46 -12.56 -24.98 -12.60
CA ILE A 46 -13.72 -24.14 -12.94
C ILE A 46 -14.29 -24.57 -14.30
N LYS A 47 -13.42 -24.85 -15.27
CA LYS A 47 -13.80 -25.23 -16.64
C LYS A 47 -14.44 -26.61 -16.73
N ASN A 48 -14.05 -27.54 -15.86
CA ASN A 48 -14.52 -28.92 -15.87
C ASN A 48 -15.84 -29.13 -15.12
N ASN A 49 -16.20 -28.25 -14.18
CA ASN A 49 -17.40 -28.40 -13.35
C ASN A 49 -18.69 -27.85 -13.97
N VAL A 50 -18.64 -27.27 -15.18
CA VAL A 50 -19.81 -26.59 -15.78
C VAL A 50 -20.01 -27.02 -17.24
N SER A 51 -21.22 -27.48 -17.54
CA SER A 51 -21.62 -27.98 -18.86
C SER A 51 -21.99 -26.89 -19.87
N ASP A 52 -22.12 -25.64 -19.41
CA ASP A 52 -22.57 -24.51 -20.23
C ASP A 52 -21.47 -23.89 -21.10
N HIS A 53 -21.91 -23.16 -22.13
CA HIS A 53 -21.04 -22.41 -23.02
C HIS A 53 -20.39 -21.17 -22.35
N GLU A 54 -21.02 -20.63 -21.30
CA GLU A 54 -20.52 -19.53 -20.48
C GLU A 54 -20.47 -19.95 -19.01
N ILE A 55 -19.29 -19.85 -18.41
CA ILE A 55 -19.06 -20.26 -17.02
C ILE A 55 -18.96 -19.01 -16.16
N GLU A 56 -19.94 -18.81 -15.29
CA GLU A 56 -19.92 -17.71 -14.33
C GLU A 56 -19.44 -18.19 -12.96
N ILE A 57 -18.51 -17.45 -12.35
CA ILE A 57 -18.04 -17.71 -10.99
C ILE A 57 -17.92 -16.40 -10.21
N SER A 58 -18.31 -16.39 -8.93
CA SER A 58 -18.13 -15.21 -8.09
C SER A 58 -16.69 -15.08 -7.58
N SER A 59 -16.26 -13.84 -7.34
CA SER A 59 -14.97 -13.57 -6.69
C SER A 59 -14.81 -14.26 -5.32
N LYS A 60 -15.93 -14.48 -4.59
CA LYS A 60 -15.95 -15.19 -3.30
C LYS A 60 -15.64 -16.68 -3.48
N GLU A 61 -16.18 -17.31 -4.51
CA GLU A 61 -15.92 -18.73 -4.81
C GLU A 61 -14.48 -18.96 -5.27
N ILE A 62 -13.94 -18.06 -6.12
CA ILE A 62 -12.52 -18.10 -6.49
C ILE A 62 -11.66 -18.02 -5.23
N ARG A 63 -11.95 -17.07 -4.33
CA ARG A 63 -11.20 -16.90 -3.08
C ARG A 63 -11.25 -18.14 -2.20
N ALA A 64 -12.40 -18.81 -2.11
CA ALA A 64 -12.55 -20.07 -1.37
C ALA A 64 -11.70 -21.19 -1.98
N LYS A 65 -11.74 -21.38 -3.31
CA LYS A 65 -10.91 -22.37 -4.01
C LYS A 65 -9.41 -22.13 -3.80
N VAL A 66 -8.97 -20.88 -3.87
CA VAL A 66 -7.57 -20.50 -3.60
C VAL A 66 -7.18 -20.85 -2.16
N TYR A 67 -8.04 -20.55 -1.19
CA TYR A 67 -7.79 -20.88 0.22
C TYR A 67 -7.65 -22.39 0.45
N GLU A 68 -8.54 -23.21 -0.12
CA GLU A 68 -8.45 -24.68 0.02
C GLU A 68 -7.16 -25.25 -0.58
N LYS A 69 -6.74 -24.76 -1.75
CA LYS A 69 -5.46 -25.14 -2.37
C LYS A 69 -4.26 -24.74 -1.53
N LEU A 70 -4.27 -23.52 -0.99
CA LEU A 70 -3.23 -23.05 -0.08
C LEU A 70 -3.18 -23.87 1.20
N LYS A 71 -4.33 -24.22 1.79
CA LYS A 71 -4.41 -24.98 3.04
C LYS A 71 -3.76 -26.36 2.93
N ASN A 72 -3.88 -27.00 1.77
CA ASN A 72 -3.23 -28.27 1.47
C ASN A 72 -1.71 -28.14 1.27
N THR A 73 -1.22 -26.94 0.97
CA THR A 73 0.21 -26.68 0.74
C THR A 73 0.90 -26.15 2.00
N ASP A 74 0.37 -25.08 2.58
CA ASP A 74 0.85 -24.42 3.79
C ASP A 74 -0.31 -23.69 4.49
N ASN A 75 -0.69 -24.19 5.66
CA ASN A 75 -1.79 -23.65 6.46
C ASN A 75 -1.52 -22.20 6.91
N ASN A 76 -0.27 -21.82 7.18
CA ASN A 76 0.07 -20.46 7.57
C ASN A 76 -0.12 -19.47 6.41
N LEU A 77 0.23 -19.88 5.19
CA LEU A 77 -0.01 -19.06 3.99
C LEU A 77 -1.50 -18.94 3.69
N ALA A 78 -2.28 -20.00 3.90
CA ALA A 78 -3.74 -19.96 3.75
C ALA A 78 -4.37 -18.95 4.73
N ASP A 79 -3.95 -18.96 5.99
CA ASP A 79 -4.42 -18.01 7.00
C ASP A 79 -4.00 -16.57 6.68
N LYS A 80 -2.77 -16.36 6.18
CA LYS A 80 -2.29 -15.06 5.71
C LYS A 80 -3.11 -14.55 4.51
N TYR A 81 -3.46 -15.43 3.57
CA TYR A 81 -4.33 -15.13 2.44
C TYR A 81 -5.75 -14.73 2.88
N LEU A 82 -6.30 -15.40 3.91
CA LEU A 82 -7.63 -15.09 4.44
C LEU A 82 -7.66 -13.75 5.18
N LYS A 83 -6.67 -13.50 6.04
CA LYS A 83 -6.48 -12.23 6.76
C LYS A 83 -6.32 -11.04 5.81
N GLY A 84 -5.86 -11.30 4.58
CA GLY A 84 -5.55 -10.27 3.60
C GLY A 84 -4.22 -9.58 3.94
N ASN A 85 -3.63 -8.91 2.96
CA ASN A 85 -2.36 -8.23 3.15
C ASN A 85 -2.58 -6.97 4.01
N THR A 86 -2.61 -7.13 5.34
CA THR A 86 -2.65 -6.02 6.28
C THR A 86 -1.23 -5.55 6.51
N THR A 87 -0.80 -4.56 5.71
CA THR A 87 0.49 -3.90 5.92
C THR A 87 0.56 -3.39 7.36
N LYS A 88 1.59 -3.78 8.10
CA LYS A 88 1.84 -3.27 9.45
C LYS A 88 2.55 -1.93 9.37
N VAL A 89 2.22 -1.01 10.26
CA VAL A 89 2.89 0.29 10.39
C VAL A 89 3.65 0.31 11.70
N ARG A 90 4.96 0.57 11.63
CA ARG A 90 5.79 0.81 12.81
C ARG A 90 5.60 2.27 13.27
N THR A 91 5.15 2.44 14.50
CA THR A 91 4.98 3.76 15.12
C THR A 91 6.32 4.30 15.62
N SER A 92 6.36 5.58 15.99
CA SER A 92 7.53 6.20 16.63
C SER A 92 7.87 5.57 17.99
N LEU A 93 6.88 4.99 18.68
CA LEU A 93 7.06 4.26 19.94
C LEU A 93 7.56 2.82 19.74
N SER A 94 8.00 2.47 18.53
CA SER A 94 8.44 1.12 18.16
C SER A 94 7.37 0.03 18.36
N THR A 95 6.10 0.41 18.38
CA THR A 95 4.96 -0.51 18.36
C THR A 95 4.45 -0.71 16.93
N PHE A 96 3.68 -1.77 16.71
CA PHE A 96 3.06 -2.05 15.41
C PHE A 96 1.55 -1.86 15.47
N GLU A 97 1.01 -1.19 14.46
CA GLU A 97 -0.43 -1.05 14.22
C GLU A 97 -0.80 -1.49 12.80
N ASP A 98 -2.09 -1.72 12.57
CA ASP A 98 -2.58 -1.99 11.22
C ASP A 98 -2.61 -0.71 10.38
N PHE A 99 -2.24 -0.82 9.11
CA PHE A 99 -2.35 0.29 8.18
C PHE A 99 -3.81 0.75 8.03
N ASP A 100 -4.05 2.02 8.38
CA ASP A 100 -5.35 2.68 8.23
C ASP A 100 -5.24 3.84 7.23
N ALA A 101 -5.86 3.66 6.06
CA ALA A 101 -5.91 4.70 5.03
C ALA A 101 -6.66 5.96 5.49
N ASN A 102 -7.56 5.86 6.47
CA ASN A 102 -8.27 7.02 6.99
C ASN A 102 -7.35 7.97 7.75
N LYS A 103 -6.25 7.47 8.35
CA LYS A 103 -5.20 8.32 8.93
C LYS A 103 -4.53 9.20 7.87
N ILE A 104 -4.33 8.68 6.66
CA ILE A 104 -3.80 9.46 5.53
C ILE A 104 -4.81 10.53 5.11
N THR A 105 -6.09 10.15 4.94
CA THR A 105 -7.15 11.11 4.57
C THR A 105 -7.21 12.28 5.55
N ARG A 106 -7.27 12.00 6.86
CA ARG A 106 -7.31 13.05 7.89
C ARG A 106 -6.07 13.94 7.86
N SER A 107 -4.88 13.34 7.85
CA SER A 107 -3.61 14.08 7.80
C SER A 107 -3.49 14.97 6.55
N LEU A 108 -3.99 14.52 5.39
CA LEU A 108 -4.02 15.34 4.17
C LEU A 108 -4.93 16.56 4.33
N ILE A 109 -6.14 16.38 4.83
CA ILE A 109 -7.10 17.48 5.05
C ILE A 109 -6.51 18.46 6.07
N GLU A 110 -6.02 17.97 7.21
CA GLU A 110 -5.48 18.79 8.30
C GLU A 110 -4.24 19.60 7.89
N GLU A 111 -3.35 19.04 7.08
CA GLU A 111 -2.06 19.69 6.77
C GLU A 111 -2.06 20.47 5.45
N THR A 112 -3.02 20.22 4.55
CA THR A 112 -3.01 20.80 3.20
C THR A 112 -4.32 21.49 2.79
N ASP A 113 -5.39 21.35 3.58
CA ASP A 113 -6.74 21.85 3.28
C ASP A 113 -7.31 21.33 1.94
N ILE A 114 -6.80 20.18 1.47
CA ILE A 114 -7.27 19.54 0.24
C ILE A 114 -8.68 18.97 0.43
N ASP A 115 -9.52 19.03 -0.62
CA ASP A 115 -10.88 18.49 -0.60
C ASP A 115 -10.93 17.02 -0.16
N GLU A 116 -11.90 16.70 0.70
CA GLU A 116 -12.05 15.38 1.32
C GLU A 116 -12.15 14.25 0.28
N LYS A 117 -12.86 14.46 -0.85
CA LYS A 117 -12.99 13.43 -1.89
C LYS A 117 -11.65 13.17 -2.58
N ILE A 118 -10.83 14.22 -2.74
CA ILE A 118 -9.49 14.10 -3.29
C ILE A 118 -8.58 13.37 -2.30
N ALA A 119 -8.61 13.74 -1.01
CA ALA A 119 -7.85 13.09 0.05
C ALA A 119 -8.19 11.59 0.15
N GLU A 120 -9.47 11.23 0.12
CA GLU A 120 -9.92 9.84 0.09
C GLU A 120 -9.42 9.08 -1.14
N ARG A 121 -9.45 9.71 -2.31
CA ARG A 121 -8.96 9.07 -3.55
C ARG A 121 -7.47 8.78 -3.45
N ILE A 122 -6.69 9.75 -2.96
CA ILE A 122 -5.24 9.60 -2.75
C ILE A 122 -4.96 8.49 -1.73
N SER A 123 -5.65 8.48 -0.59
CA SER A 123 -5.44 7.47 0.44
C SER A 123 -5.81 6.05 -0.03
N LYS A 124 -6.87 5.90 -0.82
CA LYS A 124 -7.24 4.64 -1.48
C LYS A 124 -6.17 4.16 -2.47
N ASN A 125 -5.59 5.08 -3.25
CA ASN A 125 -4.50 4.75 -4.17
C ASN A 125 -3.23 4.31 -3.42
N VAL A 126 -2.85 5.03 -2.36
CA VAL A 126 -1.70 4.67 -1.52
C VAL A 126 -1.93 3.31 -0.87
N LYS A 127 -3.12 3.04 -0.32
CA LYS A 127 -3.49 1.71 0.21
C LYS A 127 -3.30 0.60 -0.82
N LYS A 128 -3.76 0.83 -2.06
CA LYS A 128 -3.63 -0.13 -3.15
C LYS A 128 -2.17 -0.36 -3.53
N GLN A 129 -1.33 0.67 -3.49
CA GLN A 129 0.10 0.54 -3.74
C GLN A 129 0.80 -0.21 -2.61
N MET A 130 0.53 0.16 -1.35
CA MET A 130 1.04 -0.53 -0.16
C MET A 130 0.71 -2.02 -0.18
N GLY A 131 -0.53 -2.39 -0.55
CA GLY A 131 -0.93 -3.80 -0.63
C GLY A 131 -0.22 -4.62 -1.71
N LYS A 132 0.42 -3.96 -2.69
CA LYS A 132 1.28 -4.62 -3.70
C LYS A 132 2.73 -4.72 -3.27
N LEU A 133 3.14 -3.93 -2.29
CA LEU A 133 4.49 -4.01 -1.74
C LEU A 133 4.50 -5.18 -0.75
N ASN A 134 5.31 -6.20 -1.00
CA ASN A 134 5.47 -7.34 -0.09
C ASN A 134 6.41 -6.96 1.07
N LEU A 135 6.04 -5.92 1.81
CA LEU A 135 6.79 -5.40 2.95
C LEU A 135 6.25 -6.01 4.25
N GLU A 136 7.16 -6.41 5.13
CA GLU A 136 6.81 -6.90 6.47
C GLU A 136 6.12 -5.80 7.30
N PHE A 137 6.64 -4.57 7.19
CA PHE A 137 6.05 -3.38 7.76
C PHE A 137 6.49 -2.12 7.00
N VAL A 138 5.80 -1.02 7.24
CA VAL A 138 6.14 0.32 6.74
C VAL A 138 6.24 1.31 7.89
N THR A 139 6.86 2.46 7.67
CA THR A 139 6.97 3.54 8.66
C THR A 139 6.10 4.72 8.25
N ALA A 140 5.68 5.54 9.20
CA ALA A 140 4.92 6.76 8.89
C ALA A 140 5.63 7.70 7.89
N PRO A 141 6.97 7.90 7.94
CA PRO A 141 7.70 8.62 6.89
C PRO A 141 7.56 7.98 5.50
N LEU A 142 7.70 6.66 5.37
CA LEU A 142 7.56 5.99 4.07
C LEU A 142 6.15 6.15 3.48
N ILE A 143 5.12 6.05 4.33
CA ILE A 143 3.73 6.30 3.92
C ILE A 143 3.60 7.73 3.38
N ARG A 144 4.20 8.71 4.07
CA ARG A 144 4.17 10.12 3.65
C ARG A 144 4.81 10.33 2.28
N GLU A 145 5.99 9.75 2.02
CA GLU A 145 6.62 9.87 0.70
C GLU A 145 5.74 9.31 -0.42
N MET A 146 5.05 8.20 -0.14
CA MET A 146 4.12 7.61 -1.10
C MET A 146 2.89 8.48 -1.35
N VAL A 147 2.41 9.19 -0.34
CA VAL A 147 1.36 10.21 -0.49
C VAL A 147 1.85 11.39 -1.32
N CYS A 148 3.06 11.90 -1.07
CA CYS A 148 3.68 12.97 -1.86
C CYS A 148 3.77 12.59 -3.35
N VAL A 149 4.14 11.35 -3.65
CA VAL A 149 4.17 10.82 -5.03
C VAL A 149 2.77 10.81 -5.65
N GLU A 150 1.73 10.39 -4.93
CA GLU A 150 0.35 10.41 -5.45
C GLU A 150 -0.19 11.83 -5.64
N LEU A 151 0.14 12.77 -4.76
CA LEU A 151 -0.20 14.19 -4.94
C LEU A 151 0.41 14.73 -6.24
N LEU A 152 1.70 14.45 -6.49
CA LEU A 152 2.39 14.86 -7.72
C LEU A 152 1.74 14.27 -8.98
N LYS A 153 1.38 12.99 -8.98
CA LYS A 153 0.67 12.37 -10.12
C LYS A 153 -0.69 13.04 -10.40
N GLY A 154 -1.31 13.60 -9.37
CA GLY A 154 -2.56 14.34 -9.47
C GLY A 154 -2.40 15.82 -9.84
N GLY A 155 -1.17 16.33 -9.96
CA GLY A 155 -0.90 17.75 -10.19
C GLY A 155 -1.03 18.64 -8.96
N PHE A 156 -1.13 18.06 -7.75
CA PHE A 156 -1.30 18.77 -6.47
C PHE A 156 0.04 19.20 -5.89
N GLU A 157 0.78 20.04 -6.63
CA GLU A 157 2.13 20.45 -6.25
C GLU A 157 2.17 21.30 -4.98
N ASN A 158 1.16 22.15 -4.75
CA ASN A 158 1.10 23.03 -3.59
C ASN A 158 0.82 22.23 -2.32
N GLU A 159 -0.17 21.34 -2.37
CA GLU A 159 -0.52 20.42 -1.30
C GLU A 159 0.65 19.48 -1.01
N ARG A 160 1.38 19.02 -2.03
CA ARG A 160 2.61 18.24 -1.83
C ARG A 160 3.69 19.04 -1.12
N LYS A 161 3.88 20.33 -1.42
CA LYS A 161 4.83 21.18 -0.68
C LYS A 161 4.44 21.28 0.79
N LEU A 162 3.16 21.52 1.09
CA LEU A 162 2.62 21.59 2.45
C LEU A 162 2.79 20.25 3.20
N TYR A 163 2.52 19.14 2.51
CA TYR A 163 2.60 17.79 3.08
C TYR A 163 4.04 17.27 3.23
N THR A 164 5.02 17.88 2.57
CA THR A 164 6.43 17.46 2.67
C THR A 164 7.02 17.93 3.99
N ARG A 165 7.56 17.00 4.78
CA ARG A 165 8.31 17.36 6.00
C ARG A 165 9.71 17.83 5.60
N LEU A 166 10.06 19.07 5.95
CA LEU A 166 11.34 19.69 5.60
C LEU A 166 12.47 19.45 6.60
N GLY A 167 12.27 18.56 7.60
CA GLY A 167 13.30 18.23 8.60
C GLY A 167 13.62 19.35 9.60
N MET A 168 13.05 20.54 9.41
CA MET A 168 13.24 21.74 10.22
C MET A 168 11.93 22.55 10.21
N PRO A 169 11.55 23.25 11.30
CA PRO A 169 10.37 24.11 11.33
C PRO A 169 10.31 25.10 10.16
N VAL A 170 9.11 25.32 9.60
CA VAL A 170 8.91 26.21 8.43
C VAL A 170 9.45 27.62 8.70
N TYR A 171 9.29 28.12 9.93
CA TYR A 171 9.88 29.40 10.34
C TYR A 171 11.40 29.43 10.15
N ASP A 172 12.10 28.41 10.62
CA ASP A 172 13.57 28.32 10.54
C ASP A 172 14.03 28.22 9.08
N VAL A 173 13.29 27.51 8.23
CA VAL A 173 13.54 27.44 6.78
C VAL A 173 13.33 28.81 6.11
N THR A 174 12.20 29.46 6.37
CA THR A 174 11.89 30.79 5.83
C THR A 174 12.92 31.81 6.27
N PHE A 175 13.30 31.80 7.55
CA PHE A 175 14.34 32.66 8.11
C PHE A 175 15.70 32.44 7.44
N LEU A 176 16.12 31.18 7.25
CA LEU A 176 17.35 30.82 6.55
C LEU A 176 17.37 31.28 5.08
N ILE A 177 16.23 31.19 4.38
CA ILE A 177 16.10 31.65 3.00
C ILE A 177 16.17 33.17 2.92
N GLU A 178 15.48 33.87 3.81
CA GLU A 178 15.38 35.34 3.81
C GLU A 178 16.66 36.03 4.29
N HIS A 179 17.36 35.45 5.27
CA HIS A 179 18.48 36.10 5.95
C HIS A 179 19.84 35.45 5.65
N GLY A 180 19.84 34.27 5.00
CA GLY A 180 21.03 33.47 4.72
C GLY A 180 21.63 32.82 5.97
N SER A 181 22.25 31.65 5.83
CA SER A 181 23.07 31.08 6.89
C SER A 181 24.42 31.81 6.94
N LYS A 182 24.82 32.32 8.12
CA LYS A 182 26.21 32.73 8.37
C LYS A 182 27.10 31.58 8.86
N GLU A 183 26.52 30.39 9.03
CA GLU A 183 27.24 29.23 9.53
C GLU A 183 27.78 28.38 8.38
N ASN A 184 29.02 27.93 8.52
CA ASN A 184 29.69 27.06 7.56
C ASN A 184 28.82 25.83 7.26
N ALA A 185 28.38 25.67 6.00
CA ALA A 185 27.57 24.55 5.54
C ALA A 185 28.25 23.15 5.66
N ASN A 186 29.51 23.11 6.12
CA ASN A 186 30.26 21.89 6.41
C ASN A 186 30.11 21.40 7.87
N LEU A 187 29.43 22.14 8.74
CA LEU A 187 29.05 21.66 10.06
C LEU A 187 27.72 20.91 9.91
N GLN A 188 27.78 19.60 9.71
CA GLN A 188 26.61 18.76 10.02
C GLN A 188 26.28 18.95 11.49
N PHE A 189 25.03 19.29 11.81
CA PHE A 189 24.53 19.28 13.18
C PHE A 189 24.68 17.86 13.74
N ASN A 190 25.76 17.63 14.47
CA ASN A 190 25.93 16.41 15.24
C ASN A 190 25.18 16.63 16.56
N PRO A 191 24.50 15.61 17.13
CA PRO A 191 23.79 15.75 18.41
C PRO A 191 24.71 16.19 19.57
N GLU A 192 26.03 16.05 19.40
CA GLU A 192 27.05 16.50 20.35
C GLU A 192 27.46 17.97 20.20
N SER A 193 26.99 18.69 19.17
CA SER A 193 27.34 20.09 18.89
C SER A 193 26.42 21.11 19.58
N LEU A 194 25.50 20.66 20.44
CA LEU A 194 24.76 21.57 21.31
C LEU A 194 25.76 22.21 22.29
N PRO A 195 25.85 23.55 22.37
CA PRO A 195 26.64 24.18 23.41
C PRO A 195 26.02 23.77 24.74
N TYR A 196 26.78 23.06 25.58
CA TYR A 196 26.44 22.97 26.99
C TYR A 196 26.34 24.41 27.50
N ASP A 197 25.19 24.77 28.08
CA ASP A 197 25.07 25.98 28.89
C ASP A 197 26.16 25.91 29.99
N GLU A 198 27.31 26.55 29.72
CA GLU A 198 28.19 27.02 30.78
C GLU A 198 27.44 28.17 31.45
N LYS A 199 26.74 27.81 32.54
CA LYS A 199 26.17 28.75 33.50
C LYS A 199 27.20 29.80 33.89
N VAL A 200 26.88 31.08 33.65
CA VAL A 200 27.14 32.20 34.58
C VAL A 200 25.94 33.13 34.56
#